data_AF-A0A397DE48-F1
#
_entry.id   AF-A0A397DE48-F1
#
_cell.length_a   1.000
_cell.length_b   1.000
_cell.length_c   1.000
_cell.angle_alpha   90.00
_cell.angle_beta   90.00
_cell.angle_gamma   90.00
#
_symmetry.space_group_name_H-M   'P 1'
#
loop_
_entity.id
_entity.type
_entity.pdbx_description
1 polymer ?
#
loop_
_entity_poly.entity_id
_entity_poly.type
_entity_poly.pdbx_seq_one_letter_code
_entity_poly.pdbx_strand_id
1 'polypeptide(L)'
;MKLSKVALIGLLFVVARVQAQDALPASNDTPVVQISDINDYESPLDNSDKSTQGEIAAAAAVDAGATEYQAADIADAIDNEGASAASASIDAGLTNSQAVEVITEVVTASEDIPSQGEVAADAAADVGATDAQVEEIKDAIDSGASAASAALDAGLSDAQTAEVIDQVTSASDEIADPADVAAATAIESGASSSQALEIAAAVDNGDSAALAATEAGLEPAAVADVVSEVIDSAEKVSDPADVAAAAALDNGATASQAADVAESVDAGSSAAAAAADAGLDTAAVADIVDQVSSSSDNVAPPADVAAAAAIDAGASAQQVADIVTAVDAGASPSDAAADAGLSSAAAAAVEAQVEDSADNHAPAADVAAAAA
;
A
#
# COMPACT_ATOMS: atom_id res chain seq x y z
N MET A 1 53.94 -20.55 30.72
CA MET A 1 55.35 -20.17 30.42
C MET A 1 55.35 -19.42 29.09
N LYS A 2 55.40 -18.08 29.11
CA LYS A 2 56.50 -17.21 28.64
C LYS A 2 56.94 -17.39 27.16
N LEU A 3 56.59 -16.38 26.33
CA LEU A 3 57.41 -15.64 25.31
C LEU A 3 58.06 -16.45 24.14
N SER A 4 58.22 -16.01 22.88
CA SER A 4 58.18 -14.71 22.17
C SER A 4 58.67 -14.89 20.69
N LYS A 5 58.44 -13.86 19.83
CA LYS A 5 59.15 -13.45 18.56
C LYS A 5 58.75 -14.15 17.24
N VAL A 6 58.12 -13.48 16.26
CA VAL A 6 58.56 -12.44 15.27
C VAL A 6 59.31 -13.00 14.04
N ALA A 7 58.74 -12.80 12.84
CA ALA A 7 59.33 -12.41 11.52
C ALA A 7 58.37 -12.86 10.38
N LEU A 8 57.77 -12.06 9.49
CA LEU A 8 58.17 -10.94 8.61
C LEU A 8 58.71 -11.37 7.21
N ILE A 9 57.91 -11.05 6.17
CA ILE A 9 58.21 -10.70 4.75
C ILE A 9 58.62 -11.79 3.73
N GLY A 10 57.99 -11.73 2.54
CA GLY A 10 58.52 -12.30 1.29
C GLY A 10 57.62 -12.18 0.04
N LEU A 11 57.32 -10.96 -0.41
CA LEU A 11 56.70 -10.63 -1.71
C LEU A 11 57.65 -11.02 -2.87
N LEU A 12 57.18 -11.77 -3.87
CA LEU A 12 57.97 -12.13 -5.07
C LEU A 12 57.29 -11.62 -6.34
N PHE A 13 57.81 -10.50 -6.86
CA PHE A 13 57.57 -9.96 -8.19
C PHE A 13 58.43 -10.72 -9.22
N VAL A 14 57.82 -11.22 -10.29
CA VAL A 14 58.54 -11.72 -11.47
C VAL A 14 58.46 -10.68 -12.58
N VAL A 15 59.62 -10.17 -12.97
CA VAL A 15 59.86 -9.27 -14.10
C VAL A 15 60.11 -10.11 -15.35
N ALA A 16 59.34 -9.87 -16.42
CA ALA A 16 59.72 -10.25 -17.78
C ALA A 16 59.94 -8.99 -18.61
N ARG A 17 61.17 -8.80 -19.09
CA ARG A 17 61.57 -7.82 -20.11
C ARG A 17 61.95 -8.57 -21.38
N VAL A 18 61.37 -8.22 -22.53
CA VAL A 18 62.01 -8.37 -23.85
C VAL A 18 61.65 -7.18 -24.76
N GLN A 19 62.68 -6.35 -24.97
CA GLN A 19 63.18 -5.66 -26.17
C GLN A 19 62.27 -4.82 -27.09
N ALA A 20 62.79 -3.62 -27.36
CA ALA A 20 62.24 -2.50 -28.11
C ALA A 20 62.80 -2.38 -29.55
N GLN A 21 62.12 -1.53 -30.37
CA GLN A 21 62.51 -0.79 -31.60
C GLN A 21 61.44 -1.00 -32.69
N ASP A 22 60.87 -0.03 -33.40
CA ASP A 22 61.10 1.42 -33.53
C ASP A 22 59.88 2.01 -34.30
N ALA A 23 59.18 3.02 -33.75
CA ALA A 23 58.34 3.96 -34.50
C ALA A 23 57.98 5.19 -33.62
N LEU A 24 58.22 6.39 -34.15
CA LEU A 24 58.16 7.73 -33.52
C LEU A 24 56.70 8.27 -33.34
N PRO A 25 56.48 9.47 -32.76
CA PRO A 25 55.71 9.67 -31.53
C PRO A 25 54.26 10.15 -31.77
N ALA A 26 53.27 9.54 -31.13
CA ALA A 26 51.95 10.16 -31.03
C ALA A 26 51.93 11.13 -29.84
N SER A 27 51.51 12.36 -30.15
CA SER A 27 51.30 13.47 -29.23
C SER A 27 50.41 13.07 -28.05
N ASN A 28 50.78 13.60 -26.90
CA ASN A 28 50.04 13.59 -25.64
C ASN A 28 48.68 14.29 -25.83
N ASP A 29 47.57 13.55 -25.74
CA ASP A 29 46.21 14.05 -25.54
C ASP A 29 45.29 12.92 -25.06
N THR A 30 45.70 12.23 -24.00
CA THR A 30 44.72 11.52 -23.17
C THR A 30 44.11 12.55 -22.23
N PRO A 31 42.79 12.86 -22.33
CA PRO A 31 42.14 13.70 -21.35
C PRO A 31 42.31 13.04 -20.00
N VAL A 32 42.89 13.81 -19.07
CA VAL A 32 42.80 13.52 -17.64
C VAL A 32 41.30 13.58 -17.35
N VAL A 33 40.66 12.43 -17.21
CA VAL A 33 39.32 12.38 -16.64
C VAL A 33 39.48 12.84 -15.21
N GLN A 34 39.20 14.13 -14.99
CA GLN A 34 38.85 14.60 -13.66
C GLN A 34 37.57 13.84 -13.32
N ILE A 35 37.68 12.91 -12.38
CA ILE A 35 36.53 12.40 -11.64
C ILE A 35 36.09 13.58 -10.78
N SER A 36 35.33 14.47 -11.41
CA SER A 36 34.47 15.40 -10.72
C SER A 36 33.18 14.63 -10.48
N ASP A 37 32.91 14.33 -9.21
CA ASP A 37 31.58 14.17 -8.63
C ASP A 37 30.50 13.63 -9.60
N ILE A 38 30.51 12.32 -9.82
CA ILE A 38 29.33 11.58 -10.31
C ILE A 38 28.85 10.77 -9.11
N ASN A 39 28.16 11.46 -8.20
CA ASN A 39 27.33 10.90 -7.12
C ASN A 39 26.24 11.96 -6.85
N ASP A 40 25.51 12.33 -7.88
CA ASP A 40 24.33 13.21 -7.79
C ASP A 40 23.38 12.90 -8.95
N TYR A 41 23.18 11.61 -9.19
CA TYR A 41 21.97 11.12 -9.84
C TYR A 41 21.16 10.50 -8.71
N GLU A 42 20.32 11.30 -8.07
CA GLU A 42 19.18 10.77 -7.33
C GLU A 42 18.34 10.02 -8.38
N SER A 43 18.33 8.69 -8.26
CA SER A 43 17.18 7.92 -8.70
C SER A 43 16.05 8.32 -7.75
N PRO A 44 14.88 8.77 -8.25
CA PRO A 44 13.80 9.21 -7.36
C PRO A 44 13.25 8.11 -6.45
N LEU A 45 13.55 6.84 -6.68
CA LEU A 45 12.98 5.72 -5.93
C LEU A 45 14.02 4.60 -5.72
N ASP A 46 15.07 4.88 -4.94
CA ASP A 46 15.74 3.81 -4.20
C ASP A 46 14.87 3.49 -2.97
N ASN A 47 13.88 2.60 -3.14
CA ASN A 47 12.96 2.20 -2.07
C ASN A 47 13.64 1.43 -0.92
N SER A 48 14.97 1.24 -0.98
CA SER A 48 15.74 0.62 0.12
C SER A 48 16.11 1.59 1.26
N ASP A 49 15.74 2.88 1.14
CA ASP A 49 15.98 3.92 2.16
C ASP A 49 14.69 4.50 2.77
N LYS A 50 13.50 3.99 2.42
CA LYS A 50 12.24 4.36 3.10
C LYS A 50 12.03 3.48 4.33
N SER A 51 11.76 4.11 5.47
CA SER A 51 11.36 3.40 6.68
C SER A 51 10.01 2.71 6.45
N THR A 52 9.88 1.47 6.87
CA THR A 52 8.59 0.76 6.95
C THR A 52 7.62 1.47 7.91
N GLN A 53 6.32 1.18 7.80
CA GLN A 53 5.33 1.72 8.73
C GLN A 53 5.63 1.31 10.17
N GLY A 54 6.02 0.06 10.41
CA GLY A 54 6.43 -0.40 11.73
C GLY A 54 7.63 0.34 12.28
N GLU A 55 8.63 0.65 11.44
CA GLU A 55 9.78 1.48 11.85
C GLU A 55 9.39 2.93 12.18
N ILE A 56 8.48 3.52 11.41
CA ILE A 56 7.92 4.87 11.67
C ILE A 56 7.17 4.86 13.00
N ALA A 57 6.29 3.88 13.20
CA ALA A 57 5.50 3.72 14.42
C ALA A 57 6.38 3.50 15.65
N ALA A 58 7.42 2.67 15.53
CA ALA A 58 8.39 2.42 16.59
C ALA A 58 9.17 3.68 16.96
N ALA A 59 9.63 4.45 15.98
CA ALA A 59 10.31 5.72 16.21
C ALA A 59 9.39 6.72 16.94
N ALA A 60 8.15 6.87 16.45
CA ALA A 60 7.14 7.72 17.07
C ALA A 60 6.84 7.29 18.51
N ALA A 61 6.76 5.97 18.77
CA ALA A 61 6.52 5.43 20.11
C ALA A 61 7.66 5.79 21.07
N VAL A 62 8.92 5.69 20.63
CA VAL A 62 10.08 6.10 21.45
C VAL A 62 10.04 7.59 21.75
N ASP A 63 9.72 8.43 20.77
CA ASP A 63 9.61 9.88 20.95
C ASP A 63 8.46 10.26 21.89
N ALA A 64 7.36 9.51 21.85
CA ALA A 64 6.24 9.58 22.79
C ALA A 64 6.59 9.04 24.20
N GLY A 65 7.78 8.46 24.39
CA GLY A 65 8.31 8.00 25.67
C GLY A 65 8.05 6.53 25.99
N ALA A 66 7.75 5.71 24.99
CA ALA A 66 7.75 4.25 25.12
C ALA A 66 9.17 3.70 25.34
N THR A 67 9.26 2.44 25.76
CA THR A 67 10.55 1.74 25.82
C THR A 67 10.93 1.18 24.47
N GLU A 68 12.23 0.96 24.23
CA GLU A 68 12.71 0.26 23.02
C GLU A 68 12.07 -1.12 22.82
N TYR A 69 11.69 -1.80 23.91
CA TYR A 69 10.99 -3.09 23.83
C TYR A 69 9.56 -2.93 23.30
N GLN A 70 8.82 -1.94 23.80
CA GLN A 70 7.46 -1.66 23.30
C GLN A 70 7.50 -1.18 21.85
N ALA A 71 8.46 -0.35 21.48
CA ALA A 71 8.63 0.11 20.11
C ALA A 71 8.95 -1.05 19.16
N ALA A 72 9.81 -2.00 19.57
CA ALA A 72 10.09 -3.19 18.78
C ALA A 72 8.87 -4.11 18.64
N ASP A 73 8.09 -4.30 19.71
CA ASP A 73 6.84 -5.06 19.65
C ASP A 73 5.82 -4.40 18.70
N ILE A 74 5.76 -3.06 18.65
CA ILE A 74 4.89 -2.32 17.72
C ILE A 74 5.31 -2.54 16.27
N ALA A 75 6.61 -2.39 15.95
CA ALA A 75 7.10 -2.60 14.59
C ALA A 75 6.81 -4.03 14.09
N ASP A 76 7.06 -5.03 14.93
CA ASP A 76 6.83 -6.44 14.58
C ASP A 76 5.35 -6.71 14.30
N ALA A 77 4.45 -6.15 15.12
CA ALA A 77 3.01 -6.29 14.93
C ALA A 77 2.52 -5.68 13.61
N ILE A 78 3.01 -4.49 13.26
CA ILE A 78 2.61 -3.81 12.02
C ILE A 78 3.19 -4.55 10.80
N ASP A 79 4.51 -4.71 10.75
CA ASP A 79 5.19 -5.19 9.53
C ASP A 79 5.04 -6.70 9.30
N ASN A 80 4.84 -7.51 10.37
CA ASN A 80 4.82 -8.97 10.26
C ASN A 80 3.48 -9.61 10.68
N GLU A 81 2.63 -8.90 11.40
CA GLU A 81 1.32 -9.42 11.84
C GLU A 81 0.14 -8.67 11.20
N GLY A 82 0.38 -7.61 10.41
CA GLY A 82 -0.64 -6.82 9.74
C GLY A 82 -1.53 -6.04 10.71
N ALA A 83 -1.01 -5.68 11.89
CA ALA A 83 -1.75 -4.90 12.87
C ALA A 83 -1.75 -3.40 12.51
N SER A 84 -2.87 -2.72 12.75
CA SER A 84 -2.94 -1.25 12.74
C SER A 84 -2.01 -0.64 13.80
N ALA A 85 -1.53 0.58 13.58
CA ALA A 85 -0.71 1.31 14.55
C ALA A 85 -1.46 1.54 15.87
N ALA A 86 -2.79 1.73 15.81
CA ALA A 86 -3.66 1.80 16.97
C ALA A 86 -3.66 0.52 17.80
N SER A 87 -3.94 -0.62 17.18
CA SER A 87 -4.00 -1.92 17.86
C SER A 87 -2.63 -2.33 18.42
N ALA A 88 -1.58 -2.21 17.61
CA ALA A 88 -0.19 -2.48 18.01
C ALA A 88 0.24 -1.62 19.22
N SER A 89 -0.09 -0.33 19.21
CA SER A 89 0.21 0.58 20.33
C SER A 89 -0.50 0.18 21.62
N ILE A 90 -1.77 -0.20 21.54
CA ILE A 90 -2.57 -0.61 22.71
C ILE A 90 -2.01 -1.91 23.30
N ASP A 91 -1.69 -2.89 22.46
CA ASP A 91 -1.18 -4.19 22.89
C ASP A 91 0.23 -4.10 23.48
N ALA A 92 1.07 -3.21 22.95
CA ALA A 92 2.35 -2.84 23.55
C ALA A 92 2.20 -2.05 24.87
N GLY A 93 0.98 -1.71 25.27
CA GLY A 93 0.67 -1.09 26.56
C GLY A 93 1.00 0.41 26.63
N LEU A 94 0.95 1.11 25.50
CA LEU A 94 1.10 2.56 25.47
C LEU A 94 -0.12 3.23 26.12
N THR A 95 0.08 4.45 26.62
CA THR A 95 -1.05 5.28 27.04
C THR A 95 -1.79 5.85 25.83
N ASN A 96 -3.06 6.23 26.00
CA ASN A 96 -3.86 6.76 24.89
C ASN A 96 -3.22 7.96 24.18
N SER A 97 -2.54 8.84 24.92
CA SER A 97 -1.85 9.97 24.30
C SER A 97 -0.64 9.55 23.47
N GLN A 98 0.08 8.51 23.92
CA GLN A 98 1.22 7.97 23.17
C GLN A 98 0.76 7.22 21.93
N ALA A 99 -0.29 6.40 22.05
CA ALA A 99 -0.87 5.69 20.90
C ALA A 99 -1.34 6.68 19.82
N VAL A 100 -1.99 7.78 20.20
CA VAL A 100 -2.38 8.82 19.24
C VAL A 100 -1.17 9.49 18.57
N GLU A 101 -0.08 9.75 19.30
CA GLU A 101 1.15 10.28 18.68
C GLU A 101 1.72 9.30 17.64
N VAL A 102 1.67 7.99 17.89
CA VAL A 102 2.10 6.95 16.94
C VAL A 102 1.20 6.93 15.70
N ILE A 103 -0.12 6.84 15.90
CA ILE A 103 -1.11 6.81 14.81
C ILE A 103 -0.95 8.03 13.90
N THR A 104 -0.87 9.23 14.48
CA THR A 104 -0.73 10.46 13.71
C THR A 104 0.55 10.46 12.88
N GLU A 105 1.68 10.01 13.42
CA GLU A 105 2.94 9.99 12.66
C GLU A 105 2.90 8.97 11.50
N VAL A 106 2.31 7.79 11.71
CA VAL A 106 2.13 6.77 10.65
C VAL A 106 1.24 7.32 9.53
N VAL A 107 0.10 7.92 9.87
CA VAL A 107 -0.81 8.50 8.87
C VAL A 107 -0.14 9.65 8.14
N THR A 108 0.52 10.58 8.84
CA THR A 108 1.24 11.69 8.21
C THR A 108 2.35 11.21 7.25
N ALA A 109 3.01 10.09 7.55
CA ALA A 109 3.99 9.52 6.62
C ALA A 109 3.35 8.96 5.33
N SER A 110 2.07 8.56 5.39
CA SER A 110 1.32 8.02 4.24
C SER A 110 0.61 9.09 3.38
N GLU A 111 0.48 10.33 3.87
CA GLU A 111 -0.23 11.41 3.15
C GLU A 111 0.38 11.74 1.78
N ASP A 112 1.71 11.64 1.67
CA ASP A 112 2.48 11.98 0.46
C ASP A 112 2.58 10.83 -0.56
N ILE A 113 1.90 9.71 -0.34
CA ILE A 113 1.89 8.57 -1.28
C ILE A 113 1.13 8.98 -2.56
N PRO A 114 1.76 8.89 -3.75
CA PRO A 114 1.11 9.22 -5.03
C PRO A 114 -0.03 8.26 -5.37
N SER A 115 -0.87 8.62 -6.35
CA SER A 115 -1.88 7.68 -6.84
C SER A 115 -1.23 6.51 -7.58
N GLN A 116 -1.91 5.37 -7.67
CA GLN A 116 -1.40 4.21 -8.41
C GLN A 116 -1.04 4.53 -9.85
N GLY A 117 -1.89 5.31 -10.54
CA GLY A 117 -1.62 5.72 -11.91
C GLY A 117 -0.35 6.57 -12.04
N GLU A 118 0.01 7.35 -11.00
CA GLU A 118 1.28 8.08 -10.95
C GLU A 118 2.47 7.14 -10.68
N VAL A 119 2.36 6.23 -9.71
CA VAL A 119 3.41 5.25 -9.39
C VAL A 119 3.70 4.35 -10.59
N ALA A 120 2.65 3.80 -11.22
CA ALA A 120 2.77 2.93 -12.37
C ALA A 120 3.39 3.64 -13.58
N ALA A 121 3.06 4.92 -13.78
CA ALA A 121 3.63 5.73 -14.84
C ALA A 121 5.14 5.95 -14.65
N ASP A 122 5.57 6.27 -13.43
CA ASP A 122 6.99 6.44 -13.09
C ASP A 122 7.75 5.12 -13.24
N ALA A 123 7.20 4.03 -12.69
CA ALA A 123 7.74 2.67 -12.82
C ALA A 123 7.88 2.26 -14.30
N ALA A 124 6.85 2.54 -15.12
CA ALA A 124 6.87 2.26 -16.55
C ALA A 124 7.99 3.05 -17.27
N ALA A 125 8.17 4.32 -16.92
CA ALA A 125 9.24 5.15 -17.46
C ALA A 125 10.63 4.59 -17.10
N ASP A 126 10.81 4.14 -15.86
CA ASP A 126 12.06 3.57 -15.36
C ASP A 126 12.44 2.25 -16.05
N VAL A 127 11.45 1.43 -16.42
CA VAL A 127 11.67 0.22 -17.22
C VAL A 127 11.77 0.49 -18.73
N GLY A 128 11.81 1.76 -19.14
CA GLY A 128 12.07 2.20 -20.50
C GLY A 128 10.85 2.20 -21.42
N ALA A 129 9.64 2.33 -20.87
CA ALA A 129 8.45 2.61 -21.66
C ALA A 129 8.58 3.97 -22.36
N THR A 130 7.86 4.14 -23.47
CA THR A 130 7.80 5.43 -24.16
C THR A 130 6.82 6.37 -23.46
N ASP A 131 6.99 7.69 -23.60
CA ASP A 131 6.05 8.68 -23.06
C ASP A 131 4.58 8.39 -23.42
N ALA A 132 4.32 7.84 -24.61
CA ALA A 132 2.97 7.47 -25.03
C ALA A 132 2.42 6.26 -24.27
N GLN A 133 3.27 5.27 -23.96
CA GLN A 133 2.89 4.11 -23.16
C GLN A 133 2.71 4.49 -21.70
N VAL A 134 3.56 5.35 -21.16
CA VAL A 134 3.45 5.88 -19.79
C VAL A 134 2.11 6.58 -19.58
N GLU A 135 1.73 7.48 -20.49
CA GLU A 135 0.42 8.15 -20.43
C GLU A 135 -0.75 7.18 -20.64
N GLU A 136 -0.62 6.20 -21.53
CA GLU A 136 -1.65 5.17 -21.75
C GLU A 136 -1.88 4.31 -20.49
N ILE A 137 -0.81 3.93 -19.79
CA ILE A 137 -0.88 3.19 -18.52
C ILE A 137 -1.57 4.04 -17.47
N LYS A 138 -1.15 5.30 -17.31
CA LYS A 138 -1.74 6.22 -16.33
C LYS A 138 -3.23 6.42 -16.57
N ASP A 139 -3.62 6.75 -17.80
CA ASP A 139 -5.01 6.99 -18.17
C ASP A 139 -5.89 5.74 -17.94
N ALA A 140 -5.34 4.55 -18.17
CA ALA A 140 -6.05 3.29 -17.93
C ALA A 140 -6.29 3.04 -16.44
N ILE A 141 -5.27 3.23 -15.60
CA ILE A 141 -5.38 3.04 -14.14
C ILE A 141 -6.29 4.10 -13.52
N ASP A 142 -6.14 5.37 -13.93
CA ASP A 142 -7.04 6.46 -13.51
C ASP A 142 -8.50 6.23 -13.98
N SER A 143 -8.73 5.26 -14.88
CA SER A 143 -10.05 4.80 -15.34
C SER A 143 -10.48 3.45 -14.74
N GLY A 144 -9.75 2.93 -13.75
CA GLY A 144 -10.09 1.69 -13.02
C GLY A 144 -9.47 0.40 -13.56
N ALA A 145 -8.41 0.46 -14.36
CA ALA A 145 -7.66 -0.74 -14.74
C ALA A 145 -6.58 -1.09 -13.71
N SER A 146 -6.32 -2.37 -13.50
CA SER A 146 -5.13 -2.84 -12.77
C SER A 146 -3.83 -2.41 -13.45
N ALA A 147 -2.75 -2.25 -12.69
CA ALA A 147 -1.43 -1.90 -13.24
C ALA A 147 -0.92 -2.99 -14.21
N ALA A 148 -1.18 -4.26 -13.89
CA ALA A 148 -0.87 -5.40 -14.73
C ALA A 148 -1.53 -5.30 -16.11
N SER A 149 -2.86 -5.10 -16.14
CA SER A 149 -3.62 -5.03 -17.39
C SER A 149 -3.24 -3.79 -18.21
N ALA A 150 -3.10 -2.63 -17.56
CA ALA A 150 -2.69 -1.39 -18.20
C ALA A 150 -1.30 -1.51 -18.85
N ALA A 151 -0.32 -2.08 -18.15
CA ALA A 151 1.03 -2.30 -18.68
C ALA A 151 1.05 -3.26 -19.88
N LEU A 152 0.31 -4.37 -19.80
CA LEU A 152 0.22 -5.36 -20.88
C LEU A 152 -0.45 -4.77 -22.13
N ASP A 153 -1.53 -4.01 -21.96
CA ASP A 153 -2.25 -3.35 -23.07
C ASP A 153 -1.41 -2.26 -23.73
N ALA A 154 -0.63 -1.52 -22.95
CA ALA A 154 0.38 -0.59 -23.46
C ALA A 154 1.56 -1.29 -24.15
N GLY A 155 1.62 -2.63 -24.10
CA GLY A 155 2.58 -3.45 -24.83
C GLY A 155 3.95 -3.57 -24.15
N LEU A 156 4.01 -3.42 -22.83
CA LEU A 156 5.18 -3.79 -22.04
C LEU A 156 5.35 -5.32 -22.09
N SER A 157 6.60 -5.77 -21.89
CA SER A 157 6.88 -7.20 -21.73
C SER A 157 6.54 -7.65 -20.31
N ASP A 158 6.29 -8.94 -20.10
CA ASP A 158 5.97 -9.50 -18.77
C ASP A 158 6.98 -9.08 -17.69
N ALA A 159 8.27 -9.01 -18.03
CA ALA A 159 9.32 -8.58 -17.09
C ALA A 159 9.24 -7.09 -16.72
N GLN A 160 8.80 -6.24 -17.65
CA GLN A 160 8.57 -4.83 -17.38
C GLN A 160 7.27 -4.65 -16.59
N THR A 161 6.22 -5.40 -16.95
CA THR A 161 4.95 -5.43 -16.20
C THR A 161 5.18 -5.87 -14.76
N ALA A 162 5.96 -6.91 -14.52
CA ALA A 162 6.29 -7.39 -13.17
C ALA A 162 6.95 -6.31 -12.31
N GLU A 163 7.85 -5.51 -12.88
CA GLU A 163 8.49 -4.39 -12.17
C GLU A 163 7.50 -3.24 -11.90
N VAL A 164 6.59 -2.96 -12.83
CA VAL A 164 5.53 -1.95 -12.62
C VAL A 164 4.61 -2.38 -11.48
N ILE A 165 4.18 -3.64 -11.47
CA ILE A 165 3.37 -4.22 -10.39
C ILE A 165 4.10 -4.11 -9.05
N ASP A 166 5.36 -4.56 -8.99
CA ASP A 166 6.19 -4.54 -7.77
C ASP A 166 6.27 -3.14 -7.14
N GLN A 167 6.45 -2.10 -7.96
CA GLN A 167 6.51 -0.73 -7.48
C GLN A 167 5.15 -0.19 -7.03
N VAL A 168 4.07 -0.51 -7.75
CA VAL A 168 2.69 -0.11 -7.38
C VAL A 168 2.28 -0.76 -6.06
N THR A 169 2.52 -2.07 -5.90
CA THR A 169 2.20 -2.79 -4.66
C THR A 169 3.08 -2.33 -3.51
N SER A 170 4.39 -2.11 -3.74
CA SER A 170 5.28 -1.55 -2.71
C SER A 170 4.84 -0.17 -2.22
N ALA A 171 4.35 0.69 -3.11
CA ALA A 171 3.80 1.99 -2.70
C ALA A 171 2.49 1.84 -1.92
N SER A 172 1.69 0.82 -2.25
CA SER A 172 0.46 0.50 -1.53
C SER A 172 0.71 -0.03 -0.12
N ASP A 173 1.80 -0.76 0.11
CA ASP A 173 2.18 -1.24 1.44
C ASP A 173 2.57 -0.09 2.40
N GLU A 174 2.86 1.10 1.85
CA GLU A 174 3.13 2.30 2.65
C GLU A 174 1.83 3.01 3.11
N ILE A 175 0.64 2.62 2.61
CA ILE A 175 -0.66 3.26 2.93
C ILE A 175 -1.11 2.88 4.34
N ALA A 176 -1.48 3.87 5.15
CA ALA A 176 -1.93 3.64 6.52
C ALA A 176 -3.27 2.87 6.56
N ASP A 177 -3.41 2.02 7.57
CA ASP A 177 -4.62 1.27 7.84
C ASP A 177 -5.85 2.21 7.99
N PRO A 178 -7.02 1.86 7.44
CA PRO A 178 -8.24 2.66 7.56
C PRO A 178 -8.61 3.06 8.99
N ALA A 179 -8.36 2.21 9.98
CA ALA A 179 -8.60 2.49 11.39
C ALA A 179 -7.70 3.63 11.91
N ASP A 180 -6.43 3.64 11.47
CA ASP A 180 -5.47 4.67 11.81
C ASP A 180 -5.82 5.99 11.13
N VAL A 181 -6.16 5.95 9.83
CA VAL A 181 -6.63 7.13 9.07
C VAL A 181 -7.85 7.74 9.75
N ALA A 182 -8.87 6.93 10.04
CA ALA A 182 -10.10 7.40 10.69
C ALA A 182 -9.82 8.06 12.05
N ALA A 183 -8.93 7.46 12.85
CA ALA A 183 -8.56 7.98 14.16
C ALA A 183 -7.74 9.26 14.07
N ALA A 184 -6.77 9.36 13.16
CA ALA A 184 -5.97 10.55 12.92
C ALA A 184 -6.86 11.72 12.48
N THR A 185 -7.71 11.51 11.46
CA THR A 185 -8.64 12.54 10.98
C THR A 185 -9.60 12.98 12.08
N ALA A 186 -10.12 12.05 12.90
CA ALA A 186 -10.97 12.40 14.04
C ALA A 186 -10.25 13.33 15.04
N ILE A 187 -8.95 13.10 15.31
CA ILE A 187 -8.15 13.98 16.17
C ILE A 187 -8.03 15.38 15.55
N GLU A 188 -7.78 15.49 14.25
CA GLU A 188 -7.71 16.77 13.55
C GLU A 188 -9.03 17.55 13.61
N SER A 189 -10.16 16.82 13.53
CA SER A 189 -11.50 17.37 13.72
C SER A 189 -11.85 17.67 15.19
N GLY A 190 -10.93 17.43 16.13
CA GLY A 190 -11.04 17.82 17.54
C GLY A 190 -11.58 16.75 18.48
N ALA A 191 -11.57 15.48 18.09
CA ALA A 191 -11.87 14.37 18.98
C ALA A 191 -10.84 14.27 20.12
N SER A 192 -11.25 13.66 21.23
CA SER A 192 -10.30 13.29 22.29
C SER A 192 -9.52 12.03 21.92
N SER A 193 -8.33 11.82 22.50
CA SER A 193 -7.55 10.59 22.29
C SER A 193 -8.33 9.31 22.63
N SER A 194 -9.25 9.36 23.60
CA SER A 194 -10.12 8.23 23.89
C SER A 194 -11.14 7.95 22.79
N GLN A 195 -11.69 9.00 22.16
CA GLN A 195 -12.64 8.83 21.06
C GLN A 195 -11.94 8.33 19.80
N ALA A 196 -10.76 8.86 19.47
CA ALA A 196 -10.01 8.39 18.31
C ALA A 196 -9.65 6.90 18.42
N LEU A 197 -9.22 6.43 19.60
CA LEU A 197 -8.94 5.01 19.81
C LEU A 197 -10.21 4.14 19.87
N GLU A 198 -11.35 4.70 20.27
CA GLU A 198 -12.65 4.03 20.18
C GLU A 198 -13.07 3.85 18.72
N ILE A 199 -12.81 4.86 17.87
CA ILE A 199 -13.05 4.79 16.43
C ILE A 199 -12.12 3.76 15.79
N ALA A 200 -10.81 3.84 16.01
CA ALA A 200 -9.84 2.88 15.45
C ALA A 200 -10.24 1.44 15.78
N ALA A 201 -10.50 1.17 17.06
CA ALA A 201 -10.88 -0.17 17.50
C ALA A 201 -12.21 -0.64 16.89
N ALA A 202 -13.18 0.24 16.65
CA ALA A 202 -14.42 -0.14 15.98
C ALA A 202 -14.16 -0.52 14.52
N VAL A 203 -13.34 0.26 13.81
CA VAL A 203 -12.96 0.01 12.41
C VAL A 203 -12.17 -1.30 12.27
N ASP A 204 -11.17 -1.54 13.14
CA ASP A 204 -10.42 -2.82 13.20
C ASP A 204 -11.35 -4.03 13.43
N ASN A 205 -12.49 -3.83 14.10
CA ASN A 205 -13.49 -4.87 14.35
C ASN A 205 -14.52 -5.01 13.22
N GLY A 206 -14.35 -4.28 12.12
CA GLY A 206 -15.15 -4.35 10.91
C GLY A 206 -16.35 -3.39 10.87
N ASP A 207 -16.44 -2.42 11.79
CA ASP A 207 -17.41 -1.34 11.64
C ASP A 207 -16.93 -0.35 10.57
N SER A 208 -17.86 0.25 9.84
CA SER A 208 -17.53 1.35 8.93
C SER A 208 -16.98 2.57 9.71
N ALA A 209 -16.08 3.33 9.10
CA ALA A 209 -15.53 4.56 9.68
C ALA A 209 -16.63 5.58 10.02
N ALA A 210 -17.65 5.69 9.16
CA ALA A 210 -18.82 6.53 9.37
C ALA A 210 -19.61 6.13 10.64
N LEU A 211 -19.85 4.82 10.82
CA LEU A 211 -20.55 4.29 11.98
C LEU A 211 -19.73 4.53 13.24
N ALA A 212 -18.46 4.12 13.23
CA ALA A 212 -17.52 4.27 14.33
C ALA A 212 -17.43 5.74 14.81
N ALA A 213 -17.23 6.67 13.88
CA ALA A 213 -17.18 8.11 14.18
C ALA A 213 -18.49 8.64 14.77
N THR A 214 -19.64 8.20 14.23
CA THR A 214 -20.96 8.59 14.72
C THR A 214 -21.20 8.08 16.16
N GLU A 215 -20.85 6.83 16.44
CA GLU A 215 -21.01 6.22 17.76
C GLU A 215 -20.07 6.83 18.81
N ALA A 216 -18.84 7.19 18.41
CA ALA A 216 -17.90 7.96 19.21
C ALA A 216 -18.39 9.41 19.47
N GLY A 217 -19.49 9.82 18.84
CA GLY A 217 -20.18 11.08 19.10
C GLY A 217 -19.56 12.29 18.40
N LEU A 218 -18.90 12.08 17.26
CA LEU A 218 -18.39 13.17 16.44
C LEU A 218 -19.55 13.99 15.84
N GLU A 219 -19.30 15.27 15.61
CA GLU A 219 -20.26 16.10 14.88
C GLU A 219 -20.30 15.69 13.40
N PRO A 220 -21.43 15.88 12.70
CA PRO A 220 -21.58 15.38 11.32
C PRO A 220 -20.53 15.87 10.31
N ALA A 221 -19.96 17.06 10.51
CA ALA A 221 -18.89 17.55 9.65
C ALA A 221 -17.60 16.73 9.85
N ALA A 222 -17.26 16.42 11.10
CA ALA A 222 -16.10 15.59 11.42
C ALA A 222 -16.28 14.14 10.92
N VAL A 223 -17.50 13.60 10.97
CA VAL A 223 -17.80 12.29 10.38
C VAL A 223 -17.57 12.32 8.87
N ALA A 224 -17.99 13.39 8.18
CA ALA A 224 -17.76 13.53 6.74
C ALA A 224 -16.28 13.63 6.39
N ASP A 225 -15.50 14.38 7.18
CA ASP A 225 -14.05 14.49 7.00
C ASP A 225 -13.37 13.12 7.17
N VAL A 226 -13.71 12.36 8.23
CA VAL A 226 -13.20 11.00 8.48
C VAL A 226 -13.49 10.05 7.32
N VAL A 227 -14.73 10.03 6.83
CA VAL A 227 -15.12 9.14 5.73
C VAL A 227 -14.41 9.51 4.43
N SER A 228 -14.28 10.80 4.14
CA SER A 228 -13.57 11.27 2.94
C SER A 228 -12.11 10.81 2.97
N GLU A 229 -11.41 11.02 4.09
CA GLU A 229 -9.99 10.67 4.18
C GLU A 229 -9.74 9.16 4.11
N VAL A 230 -10.62 8.36 4.73
CA VAL A 230 -10.54 6.89 4.63
C VAL A 230 -10.74 6.42 3.19
N ILE A 231 -11.66 7.02 2.44
CA ILE A 231 -11.88 6.69 1.03
C ILE A 231 -10.69 7.14 0.18
N ASP A 232 -10.22 8.38 0.37
CA ASP A 232 -9.08 8.93 -0.37
C ASP A 232 -7.80 8.09 -0.13
N SER A 233 -7.65 7.51 1.06
CA SER A 233 -6.58 6.55 1.37
C SER A 233 -6.82 5.20 0.68
N ALA A 234 -8.05 4.66 0.75
CA ALA A 234 -8.41 3.40 0.14
C ALA A 234 -8.29 3.39 -1.40
N GLU A 235 -8.51 4.52 -2.07
CA GLU A 235 -8.31 4.66 -3.53
C GLU A 235 -6.85 4.44 -3.97
N LYS A 236 -5.91 4.52 -3.04
CA LYS A 236 -4.48 4.26 -3.32
C LYS A 236 -4.14 2.78 -3.17
N VAL A 237 -4.99 1.96 -2.54
CA VAL A 237 -4.73 0.53 -2.26
C VAL A 237 -4.78 -0.30 -3.54
N SER A 238 -3.72 -1.06 -3.79
CA SER A 238 -3.52 -1.84 -5.03
C SER A 238 -4.70 -2.74 -5.38
N ASP A 239 -4.94 -2.88 -6.69
CA ASP A 239 -5.93 -3.82 -7.20
C ASP A 239 -5.57 -5.27 -6.76
N PRO A 240 -6.57 -6.10 -6.38
CA PRO A 240 -6.35 -7.49 -5.97
C PRO A 240 -5.55 -8.33 -6.98
N ALA A 241 -5.67 -8.07 -8.29
CA ALA A 241 -4.91 -8.75 -9.33
C ALA A 241 -3.42 -8.38 -9.28
N ASP A 242 -3.11 -7.11 -9.02
CA ASP A 242 -1.74 -6.62 -8.85
C ASP A 242 -1.10 -7.22 -7.59
N VAL A 243 -1.83 -7.21 -6.47
CA VAL A 243 -1.39 -7.84 -5.20
C VAL A 243 -1.13 -9.34 -5.41
N ALA A 244 -2.04 -10.04 -6.08
CA ALA A 244 -1.87 -11.47 -6.35
C ALA A 244 -0.64 -11.76 -7.22
N ALA A 245 -0.36 -10.90 -8.20
CA ALA A 245 0.80 -11.03 -9.07
C ALA A 245 2.12 -10.71 -8.34
N ALA A 246 2.17 -9.65 -7.53
CA ALA A 246 3.31 -9.32 -6.69
C ALA A 246 3.61 -10.46 -5.71
N ALA A 247 2.60 -10.94 -4.99
CA ALA A 247 2.72 -12.07 -4.08
C ALA A 247 3.24 -13.34 -4.80
N ALA A 248 2.80 -13.58 -6.04
CA ALA A 248 3.31 -14.68 -6.83
C ALA A 248 4.82 -14.51 -7.15
N LEU A 249 5.27 -13.30 -7.49
CA LEU A 249 6.68 -12.98 -7.74
C LEU A 249 7.54 -13.22 -6.49
N ASP A 250 7.09 -12.79 -5.32
CA ASP A 250 7.77 -13.02 -4.04
C ASP A 250 7.91 -14.50 -3.71
N ASN A 251 6.92 -15.30 -4.13
CA ASN A 251 6.96 -16.75 -4.04
C ASN A 251 7.76 -17.43 -5.16
N GLY A 252 8.49 -16.65 -5.96
CA GLY A 252 9.41 -17.14 -6.98
C GLY A 252 8.73 -17.55 -8.29
N ALA A 253 7.52 -17.05 -8.56
CA ALA A 253 6.91 -17.14 -9.89
C ALA A 253 7.80 -16.49 -10.95
N THR A 254 7.65 -16.94 -12.20
CA THR A 254 8.18 -16.17 -13.33
C THR A 254 7.26 -14.99 -13.63
N ALA A 255 7.80 -13.94 -14.25
CA ALA A 255 7.00 -12.79 -14.69
C ALA A 255 5.77 -13.19 -15.53
N SER A 256 5.91 -14.19 -16.41
CA SER A 256 4.79 -14.70 -17.20
C SER A 256 3.72 -15.39 -16.33
N GLN A 257 4.12 -16.12 -15.28
CA GLN A 257 3.16 -16.72 -14.35
C GLN A 257 2.43 -15.65 -13.52
N ALA A 258 3.14 -14.60 -13.08
CA ALA A 258 2.52 -13.49 -12.37
C ALA A 258 1.50 -12.76 -13.27
N ALA A 259 1.84 -12.52 -14.54
CA ALA A 259 0.91 -11.97 -15.52
C ALA A 259 -0.32 -12.87 -15.76
N ASP A 260 -0.13 -14.19 -15.86
CA ASP A 260 -1.23 -15.16 -15.97
C ASP A 260 -2.15 -15.12 -14.73
N VAL A 261 -1.57 -14.90 -13.53
CA VAL A 261 -2.33 -14.75 -12.28
C VAL A 261 -3.16 -13.47 -12.30
N ALA A 262 -2.54 -12.31 -12.57
CA ALA A 262 -3.25 -11.03 -12.65
C ALA A 262 -4.41 -11.08 -13.66
N GLU A 263 -4.15 -11.53 -14.90
CA GLU A 263 -5.19 -11.62 -15.95
C GLU A 263 -6.37 -12.52 -15.50
N SER A 264 -6.07 -13.59 -14.77
CA SER A 264 -7.10 -14.50 -14.27
C SER A 264 -7.93 -13.88 -13.15
N VAL A 265 -7.31 -13.11 -12.25
CA VAL A 265 -7.97 -12.42 -11.14
C VAL A 265 -8.82 -11.26 -11.67
N ASP A 266 -8.29 -10.44 -12.59
CA ASP A 266 -9.04 -9.39 -13.31
C ASP A 266 -10.27 -9.95 -14.04
N ALA A 267 -10.16 -11.18 -14.56
CA ALA A 267 -11.28 -11.88 -15.19
C ALA A 267 -12.33 -12.42 -14.18
N GLY A 268 -12.13 -12.20 -12.88
CA GLY A 268 -13.01 -12.59 -11.78
C GLY A 268 -12.71 -13.96 -11.18
N SER A 269 -11.51 -14.52 -11.40
CA SER A 269 -11.09 -15.73 -10.68
C SER A 269 -10.62 -15.37 -9.27
N SER A 270 -10.81 -16.28 -8.33
CA SER A 270 -10.14 -16.17 -7.03
C SER A 270 -8.62 -16.26 -7.19
N ALA A 271 -7.85 -15.50 -6.42
CA ALA A 271 -6.40 -15.52 -6.38
C ALA A 271 -5.87 -16.95 -6.17
N ALA A 272 -6.52 -17.73 -5.29
CA ALA A 272 -6.16 -19.13 -5.05
C ALA A 272 -6.22 -20.00 -6.33
N ALA A 273 -7.28 -19.83 -7.12
CA ALA A 273 -7.50 -20.59 -8.35
C ALA A 273 -6.55 -20.13 -9.46
N ALA A 274 -6.38 -18.81 -9.61
CA ALA A 274 -5.44 -18.21 -10.56
C ALA A 274 -4.00 -18.72 -10.32
N ALA A 275 -3.54 -18.67 -9.06
CA ALA A 275 -2.21 -19.15 -8.69
C ALA A 275 -2.03 -20.65 -8.93
N ALA A 276 -3.04 -21.47 -8.59
CA ALA A 276 -2.99 -22.91 -8.84
C ALA A 276 -2.96 -23.24 -10.34
N ASP A 277 -3.70 -22.52 -11.16
CA ASP A 277 -3.74 -22.71 -12.62
C ASP A 277 -2.42 -22.23 -13.28
N ALA A 278 -1.78 -21.19 -12.72
CA ALA A 278 -0.41 -20.78 -13.07
C ALA A 278 0.67 -21.77 -12.62
N GLY A 279 0.29 -22.82 -11.88
CA GLY A 279 1.16 -23.92 -11.48
C GLY A 279 2.03 -23.64 -10.25
N LEU A 280 1.64 -22.68 -9.42
CA LEU A 280 2.26 -22.40 -8.13
C LEU A 280 1.99 -23.53 -7.14
N ASP A 281 2.89 -23.68 -6.16
CA ASP A 281 2.70 -24.69 -5.11
C ASP A 281 1.75 -24.21 -4.01
N THR A 282 1.32 -25.13 -3.15
CA THR A 282 0.30 -24.84 -2.13
C THR A 282 0.75 -23.83 -1.09
N ALA A 283 2.05 -23.70 -0.82
CA ALA A 283 2.53 -22.70 0.14
C ALA A 283 2.43 -21.31 -0.48
N ALA A 284 2.88 -21.17 -1.73
CA ALA A 284 2.74 -19.93 -2.48
C ALA A 284 1.27 -19.52 -2.66
N VAL A 285 0.38 -20.48 -2.96
CA VAL A 285 -1.07 -20.20 -3.08
C VAL A 285 -1.66 -19.67 -1.77
N ALA A 286 -1.25 -20.21 -0.62
CA ALA A 286 -1.75 -19.73 0.67
C ALA A 286 -1.28 -18.30 0.95
N ASP A 287 0.02 -18.05 0.73
CA ASP A 287 0.62 -16.72 0.94
C ASP A 287 -0.02 -15.66 0.03
N ILE A 288 -0.27 -15.97 -1.25
CA ILE A 288 -0.99 -15.07 -2.17
C ILE A 288 -2.39 -14.73 -1.66
N VAL A 289 -3.14 -15.72 -1.15
CA VAL A 289 -4.49 -15.49 -0.62
C VAL A 289 -4.44 -14.64 0.64
N ASP A 290 -3.47 -14.89 1.52
CA ASP A 290 -3.29 -14.12 2.74
C ASP A 290 -2.97 -12.65 2.39
N GLN A 291 -2.02 -12.39 1.48
CA GLN A 291 -1.67 -11.02 1.05
C GLN A 291 -2.83 -10.29 0.36
N VAL A 292 -3.55 -10.94 -0.56
CA VAL A 292 -4.72 -10.34 -1.23
C VAL A 292 -5.82 -10.02 -0.22
N SER A 293 -6.02 -10.88 0.79
CA SER A 293 -7.01 -10.64 1.84
C SER A 293 -6.61 -9.47 2.72
N SER A 294 -5.36 -9.41 3.18
CA SER A 294 -4.83 -8.31 3.99
C SER A 294 -4.86 -6.98 3.25
N SER A 295 -4.51 -6.95 1.97
CA SER A 295 -4.64 -5.73 1.17
C SER A 295 -6.10 -5.28 1.04
N SER A 296 -7.04 -6.22 0.90
CA SER A 296 -8.46 -5.91 0.84
C SER A 296 -9.06 -5.36 2.14
N ASP A 297 -8.40 -5.57 3.30
CA ASP A 297 -8.82 -4.97 4.57
C ASP A 297 -8.55 -3.45 4.58
N ASN A 298 -7.64 -2.96 3.73
CA ASN A 298 -7.35 -1.53 3.58
C ASN A 298 -8.30 -0.80 2.61
N VAL A 299 -9.24 -1.51 1.97
CA VAL A 299 -10.21 -0.93 1.05
C VAL A 299 -11.44 -0.45 1.82
N ALA A 300 -11.96 0.73 1.47
CA ALA A 300 -13.10 1.33 2.14
C ALA A 300 -14.34 0.41 2.10
N PRO A 301 -14.97 0.12 3.25
CA PRO A 301 -16.20 -0.67 3.28
C PRO A 301 -17.31 -0.06 2.42
N PRO A 302 -18.21 -0.87 1.82
CA PRO A 302 -19.34 -0.39 1.04
C PRO A 302 -20.22 0.64 1.76
N ALA A 303 -20.31 0.55 3.09
CA ALA A 303 -21.07 1.50 3.90
C ALA A 303 -20.41 2.88 3.98
N ASP A 304 -19.08 2.96 4.00
CA ASP A 304 -18.34 4.23 3.98
C ASP A 304 -18.45 4.91 2.62
N VAL A 305 -18.29 4.15 1.53
CA VAL A 305 -18.52 4.66 0.17
C VAL A 305 -19.96 5.14 0.00
N ALA A 306 -20.94 4.38 0.51
CA ALA A 306 -22.34 4.80 0.51
C ALA A 306 -22.59 6.06 1.34
N ALA A 307 -21.88 6.22 2.47
CA ALA A 307 -21.96 7.40 3.31
C ALA A 307 -21.45 8.65 2.59
N ALA A 308 -20.25 8.58 1.99
CA ALA A 308 -19.68 9.67 1.20
C ALA A 308 -20.61 10.07 0.04
N ALA A 309 -21.06 9.08 -0.72
CA ALA A 309 -22.00 9.28 -1.82
C ALA A 309 -23.30 9.99 -1.37
N ALA A 310 -23.83 9.59 -0.22
CA ALA A 310 -25.02 10.21 0.35
C ALA A 310 -24.75 11.64 0.82
N ILE A 311 -23.59 11.90 1.44
CA ILE A 311 -23.15 13.24 1.86
C ILE A 311 -23.05 14.17 0.65
N ASP A 312 -22.43 13.73 -0.44
CA ASP A 312 -22.33 14.47 -1.71
C ASP A 312 -23.70 14.76 -2.34
N ALA A 313 -24.63 13.81 -2.20
CA ALA A 313 -26.02 14.00 -2.59
C ALA A 313 -26.81 14.95 -1.65
N GLY A 314 -26.20 15.46 -0.59
CA GLY A 314 -26.78 16.38 0.37
C GLY A 314 -27.65 15.72 1.44
N ALA A 315 -27.40 14.45 1.75
CA ALA A 315 -28.06 13.75 2.86
C ALA A 315 -27.77 14.44 4.20
N SER A 316 -28.74 14.40 5.11
CA SER A 316 -28.51 14.82 6.49
C SER A 316 -27.77 13.74 7.27
N ALA A 317 -27.11 14.13 8.36
CA ALA A 317 -26.38 13.20 9.25
C ALA A 317 -27.20 11.98 9.68
N GLN A 318 -28.49 12.18 9.99
CA GLN A 318 -29.37 11.08 10.36
C GLN A 318 -29.61 10.12 9.19
N GLN A 319 -29.74 10.64 7.97
CA GLN A 319 -29.92 9.80 6.78
C GLN A 319 -28.66 9.01 6.47
N VAL A 320 -27.48 9.63 6.63
CA VAL A 320 -26.19 8.93 6.47
C VAL A 320 -26.08 7.79 7.48
N ALA A 321 -26.35 8.05 8.76
CA ALA A 321 -26.33 7.01 9.79
C ALA A 321 -27.33 5.87 9.52
N ASP A 322 -28.54 6.21 9.05
CA ASP A 322 -29.56 5.22 8.67
C ASP A 322 -29.11 4.38 7.45
N ILE A 323 -28.41 4.99 6.48
CA ILE A 323 -27.86 4.31 5.29
C ILE A 323 -26.75 3.36 5.69
N VAL A 324 -25.73 3.85 6.40
CA VAL A 324 -24.56 3.08 6.85
C VAL A 324 -25.01 1.83 7.61
N THR A 325 -25.86 2.02 8.62
CA THR A 325 -26.40 0.91 9.43
C THR A 325 -27.12 -0.14 8.56
N ALA A 326 -27.84 0.29 7.52
CA ALA A 326 -28.55 -0.62 6.64
C ALA A 326 -27.60 -1.35 5.68
N VAL A 327 -26.61 -0.66 5.12
CA VAL A 327 -25.60 -1.26 4.23
C VAL A 327 -24.71 -2.24 4.98
N ASP A 328 -24.26 -1.92 6.20
CA ASP A 328 -23.54 -2.84 7.08
C ASP A 328 -24.38 -4.07 7.43
N ALA A 329 -25.70 -3.91 7.55
CA ALA A 329 -26.62 -5.03 7.75
C ALA A 329 -26.88 -5.85 6.46
N GLY A 330 -26.26 -5.48 5.33
CA GLY A 330 -26.33 -6.17 4.03
C GLY A 330 -27.49 -5.72 3.14
N ALA A 331 -28.06 -4.53 3.37
CA ALA A 331 -29.00 -3.93 2.42
C ALA A 331 -28.24 -3.37 1.21
N SER A 332 -28.86 -3.41 0.02
CA SER A 332 -28.31 -2.74 -1.15
C SER A 332 -28.19 -1.22 -0.90
N PRO A 333 -27.10 -0.56 -1.32
CA PRO A 333 -26.90 0.88 -1.09
C PRO A 333 -28.06 1.75 -1.56
N SER A 334 -28.65 1.45 -2.73
CA SER A 334 -29.80 2.16 -3.28
C SER A 334 -31.08 1.98 -2.44
N ASP A 335 -31.34 0.78 -1.93
CA ASP A 335 -32.49 0.51 -1.08
C ASP A 335 -32.33 1.22 0.27
N ALA A 336 -31.14 1.15 0.88
CA ALA A 336 -30.79 1.88 2.09
C ALA A 336 -30.98 3.40 1.92
N ALA A 337 -30.46 3.97 0.83
CA ALA A 337 -30.62 5.38 0.49
C ALA A 337 -32.09 5.77 0.28
N ALA A 338 -32.86 4.95 -0.43
CA ALA A 338 -34.27 5.20 -0.67
C ALA A 338 -35.11 5.15 0.62
N ASP A 339 -34.83 4.20 1.51
CA ASP A 339 -35.50 4.07 2.81
C ASP A 339 -35.14 5.22 3.76
N ALA A 340 -33.90 5.73 3.69
CA ALA A 340 -33.49 6.98 4.34
C ALA A 340 -34.09 8.23 3.69
N GLY A 341 -34.85 8.09 2.60
CA GLY A 341 -35.63 9.16 1.98
C GLY A 341 -34.85 10.02 0.97
N LEU A 342 -33.72 9.53 0.46
CA LEU A 342 -33.05 10.17 -0.68
C LEU A 342 -33.92 10.08 -1.95
N SER A 343 -33.66 10.99 -2.89
CA SER A 343 -34.32 10.92 -4.20
C SER A 343 -33.86 9.66 -4.95
N SER A 344 -34.68 9.12 -5.85
CA SER A 344 -34.29 7.96 -6.66
C SER A 344 -33.03 8.19 -7.50
N ALA A 345 -32.75 9.43 -7.89
CA ALA A 345 -31.52 9.76 -8.61
C ALA A 345 -30.29 9.72 -7.68
N ALA A 346 -30.43 10.20 -6.44
CA ALA A 346 -29.38 10.14 -5.44
C ALA A 346 -29.11 8.70 -5.00
N ALA A 347 -30.17 7.92 -4.72
CA ALA A 347 -30.03 6.50 -4.39
C ALA A 347 -29.33 5.68 -5.50
N ALA A 348 -29.61 5.99 -6.77
CA ALA A 348 -28.92 5.35 -7.89
C ALA A 348 -27.46 5.78 -8.01
N ALA A 349 -27.12 7.02 -7.65
CA ALA A 349 -25.74 7.49 -7.64
C ALA A 349 -24.93 6.82 -6.52
N VAL A 350 -25.54 6.65 -5.34
CA VAL A 350 -24.96 5.90 -4.22
C VAL A 350 -24.63 4.46 -4.62
N GLU A 351 -25.56 3.75 -5.27
CA GLU A 351 -25.28 2.40 -5.78
C GLU A 351 -24.13 2.39 -6.78
N ALA A 352 -24.13 3.32 -7.75
CA ALA A 352 -23.12 3.36 -8.78
C ALA A 352 -21.71 3.59 -8.21
N GLN A 353 -21.56 4.42 -7.19
CA GLN A 353 -20.26 4.65 -6.55
C GLN A 353 -19.78 3.42 -5.74
N VAL A 354 -20.69 2.73 -5.05
CA VAL A 354 -20.34 1.49 -4.33
C VAL A 354 -20.01 0.35 -5.30
N GLU A 355 -20.68 0.28 -6.45
CA GLU A 355 -20.33 -0.69 -7.51
C GLU A 355 -18.96 -0.39 -8.10
N ASP A 356 -18.60 0.89 -8.29
CA ASP A 356 -17.29 1.32 -8.81
C ASP A 356 -16.16 0.99 -7.82
N SER A 357 -16.38 1.20 -6.52
CA SER A 357 -15.39 0.85 -5.49
C SER A 357 -15.27 -0.66 -5.25
N ALA A 358 -16.24 -1.46 -5.68
CA ALA A 358 -16.24 -2.90 -5.49
C ALA A 358 -15.09 -3.60 -6.22
N ASP A 359 -14.58 -2.98 -7.29
CA ASP A 359 -13.53 -3.56 -8.14
C ASP A 359 -12.18 -3.70 -7.41
N ASN A 360 -11.91 -2.89 -6.38
CA ASN A 360 -10.71 -2.99 -5.55
C ASN A 360 -10.81 -4.03 -4.42
N HIS A 361 -11.98 -4.62 -4.17
CA HIS A 361 -12.13 -5.63 -3.12
C HIS A 361 -11.69 -7.02 -3.59
N ALA A 362 -11.04 -7.78 -2.70
CA ALA A 362 -10.68 -9.16 -3.00
C ALA A 362 -11.92 -10.01 -3.39
N PRO A 363 -11.78 -10.95 -4.34
CA PRO A 363 -12.87 -11.86 -4.67
C PRO A 363 -13.38 -12.60 -3.43
N ALA A 364 -14.71 -12.67 -3.25
CA ALA A 364 -15.34 -13.23 -2.05
C ALA A 364 -14.92 -14.67 -1.69
N ALA A 365 -14.39 -15.43 -2.67
CA ALA A 365 -13.87 -16.77 -2.43
C ALA A 365 -12.51 -16.78 -1.70
N ASP A 366 -11.68 -15.75 -1.89
CA ASP A 366 -10.39 -15.61 -1.23
C ASP A 366 -10.56 -15.18 0.24
N VAL A 367 -11.46 -14.22 0.51
CA VAL A 367 -11.84 -13.82 1.88
C VAL A 367 -12.35 -15.01 2.70
N ALA A 368 -13.15 -15.89 2.07
CA ALA A 368 -13.65 -17.10 2.74
C ALA A 368 -12.56 -18.17 2.96
N ALA A 369 -11.48 -18.16 2.18
CA ALA A 369 -10.37 -19.07 2.32
C ALA A 369 -9.40 -18.63 3.42
N ALA A 370 -9.13 -17.33 3.56
CA ALA A 370 -8.31 -16.77 4.64
C ALA A 370 -8.92 -17.01 6.04
N ALA A 371 -10.26 -17.04 6.15
CA ALA A 371 -10.95 -17.26 7.43
C ALA A 371 -11.01 -18.74 7.91
N ALA A 372 -10.47 -19.70 7.16
CA ALA A 372 -10.71 -21.15 7.34
C ALA A 372 -9.50 -21.95 7.86
#